data_AF-A0A8T7LSS6-F1
#
_entry.id   AF-A0A8T7LSS6-F1
#
_cell.length_a   1.000
_cell.length_b   1.000
_cell.length_c   1.000
_cell.angle_alpha   90.00
_cell.angle_beta   90.00
_cell.angle_gamma   90.00
#
_symmetry.space_group_name_H-M   'P 1'
#
loop_
_entity.id
_entity.type
_entity.pdbx_description
1 polymer ?
#
loop_
_entity_poly.entity_id
_entity_poly.type
_entity_poly.pdbx_seq_one_letter_code
_entity_poly.pdbx_strand_id
1 'polypeptide(L)' 'MTDHLSNEELTAPATATAVPHSREAEEAVVGAVFINPEVYYDIAQFLSADDFYIHRHQWIWETFNSLHE' A
#
# COMPACT_ATOMS: atom_id res chain seq x y z
N MET A 1 -35.79 -2.11 32.02
CA MET A 1 -34.38 -1.72 31.94
C MET A 1 -33.89 -2.18 30.59
N THR A 2 -34.13 -1.37 29.57
CA THR A 2 -33.61 -1.55 28.22
C THR A 2 -32.70 -0.35 28.05
N ASP A 3 -31.41 -0.56 28.32
CA ASP A 3 -30.37 0.43 28.07
C ASP A 3 -30.29 0.63 26.56
N HIS A 4 -31.04 1.62 26.08
CA HIS A 4 -30.85 2.19 24.76
C HIS A 4 -29.47 2.84 24.75
N LEU A 5 -28.47 2.09 24.32
CA LEU A 5 -27.15 2.61 23.99
C LEU A 5 -27.34 3.66 22.90
N SER A 6 -27.25 4.91 23.33
CA SER A 6 -27.19 6.08 22.46
C SER A 6 -25.99 5.89 21.55
N ASN A 7 -26.24 5.81 20.24
CA ASN A 7 -25.20 5.95 19.24
C ASN A 7 -24.70 7.40 19.33
N GLU A 8 -23.71 7.64 20.20
CA GLU A 8 -22.98 8.89 20.26
C GLU A 8 -22.32 9.11 18.90
N GLU A 9 -23.03 9.87 18.06
CA GLU A 9 -22.55 10.53 16.87
C GLU A 9 -21.54 11.61 17.29
N LEU A 10 -20.41 11.18 17.85
CA LEU A 10 -19.26 12.02 18.13
C LEU A 10 -18.57 12.28 16.80
N THR A 11 -19.05 13.33 16.15
CA THR A 11 -18.43 14.10 15.06
C THR A 11 -16.90 14.10 15.18
N ALA A 12 -16.24 13.13 14.53
CA ALA A 12 -14.80 13.15 14.37
C ALA A 12 -14.46 14.31 13.41
N PRO A 13 -13.45 15.14 13.71
CA PRO A 13 -13.04 16.20 12.79
C PRO A 13 -12.57 15.53 11.50
N ALA A 14 -12.98 16.06 10.35
CA ALA A 14 -12.62 15.57 9.02
C ALA A 14 -11.13 15.21 8.98
N THR A 15 -10.84 13.90 9.00
CA THR A 15 -9.50 13.36 8.88
C THR A 15 -8.88 13.92 7.61
N ALA A 16 -7.61 14.34 7.69
CA ALA A 16 -6.83 14.77 6.54
C ALA A 16 -7.13 13.85 5.36
N THR A 17 -7.49 14.43 4.21
CA THR A 17 -7.82 13.66 3.00
C THR A 17 -6.57 12.91 2.57
N ALA A 18 -6.39 11.70 3.08
CA ALA A 18 -5.25 10.87 2.76
C ALA A 18 -5.29 10.60 1.25
N VAL A 19 -4.12 10.65 0.60
CA VAL A 19 -4.01 10.29 -0.81
C VAL A 19 -4.61 8.88 -0.98
N PRO A 20 -5.55 8.68 -1.92
CA PRO A 20 -6.12 7.36 -2.16
C PRO A 20 -5.03 6.34 -2.49
N HIS A 21 -4.99 5.24 -1.74
CA HIS A 21 -4.03 4.15 -1.90
C HIS A 21 -4.68 2.83 -1.48
N SER A 22 -4.12 1.70 -1.92
CA SER A 22 -4.55 0.36 -1.50
C SER A 22 -3.37 -0.42 -0.94
N ARG A 23 -3.37 -0.59 0.38
CA ARG A 23 -2.34 -1.38 1.08
C ARG A 23 -2.27 -2.82 0.57
N GLU A 24 -3.41 -3.46 0.37
CA GLU A 24 -3.50 -4.85 -0.10
C GLU A 24 -2.88 -5.01 -1.50
N ALA A 25 -3.13 -4.05 -2.39
CA ALA A 25 -2.55 -4.06 -3.73
C ALA A 25 -1.02 -3.93 -3.68
N GLU A 26 -0.50 -3.02 -2.87
CA GLU A 26 0.96 -2.85 -2.71
C GLU A 26 1.63 -4.10 -2.11
N GLU A 27 1.04 -4.69 -1.07
CA GLU A 27 1.53 -5.93 -0.46
C GLU A 27 1.50 -7.10 -1.45
N ALA A 28 0.44 -7.19 -2.27
CA ALA A 28 0.31 -8.22 -3.30
C ALA A 28 1.36 -8.10 -4.41
N VAL A 29 1.64 -6.88 -4.88
CA VAL A 29 2.65 -6.63 -5.92
C VAL A 29 4.05 -7.03 -5.43
N VAL A 30 4.43 -6.57 -4.24
CA VAL A 30 5.72 -6.93 -3.64
C VAL A 30 5.81 -8.44 -3.38
N GLY A 31 4.74 -9.04 -2.86
CA GLY A 31 4.65 -10.48 -2.64
C GLY A 31 4.79 -11.30 -3.93
N ALA A 32 4.21 -10.83 -5.04
CA ALA A 32 4.30 -11.51 -6.32
C ALA A 32 5.75 -11.62 -6.82
N VAL A 33 6.54 -10.55 -6.69
CA VAL A 33 7.98 -10.55 -7.07
C VAL A 33 8.79 -11.48 -6.17
N PHE A 34 8.49 -11.54 -4.86
CA PHE A 34 9.16 -12.48 -3.97
C PHE A 34 8.87 -13.95 -4.31
N ILE A 35 7.64 -14.26 -4.76
CA ILE A 35 7.25 -15.62 -5.15
C ILE A 35 7.85 -16.01 -6.50
N ASN A 36 7.81 -15.08 -7.47
CA ASN A 36 8.34 -15.28 -8.81
C ASN A 36 9.11 -14.03 -9.25
N PRO A 37 10.45 -14.03 -9.14
CA PRO A 37 11.28 -12.88 -9.50
C PRO A 37 11.13 -12.44 -10.96
N GLU A 38 10.77 -13.34 -11.88
CA GLU A 38 10.60 -12.99 -13.30
C GLU A 38 9.48 -11.96 -13.53
N VAL A 39 8.49 -11.91 -12.63
CA VAL A 39 7.38 -10.93 -12.70
C VAL A 39 7.89 -9.49 -12.58
N TYR A 40 9.06 -9.28 -11.96
CA TYR A 40 9.68 -7.96 -11.88
C TYR A 40 9.86 -7.33 -13.27
N TYR A 41 10.35 -8.10 -14.26
CA TYR A 41 10.67 -7.57 -15.59
C TYR A 41 9.44 -7.09 -16.37
N ASP A 42 8.27 -7.67 -16.09
CA ASP A 42 7.01 -7.25 -16.70
C ASP A 42 6.48 -5.96 -16.05
N ILE A 43 6.55 -5.86 -14.73
CA ILE A 43 5.93 -4.76 -13.96
C ILE A 43 6.83 -3.52 -13.90
N ALA A 44 8.16 -3.70 -13.82
CA ALA A 44 9.13 -2.60 -13.75
C ALA A 44 9.14 -1.71 -15.00
N GLN A 45 8.49 -2.12 -16.09
CA GLN A 45 8.29 -1.30 -17.28
C GLN A 45 7.41 -0.06 -17.03
N PHE A 46 6.55 -0.10 -16.02
CA PHE A 46 5.60 0.97 -15.75
C PHE A 46 5.45 1.33 -14.25
N LEU A 47 5.85 0.45 -13.33
CA LEU A 47 5.79 0.71 -11.90
C LEU A 47 7.14 1.19 -11.37
N SER A 48 7.16 2.37 -10.77
CA SER A 48 8.32 2.96 -10.10
C SER A 48 8.20 2.85 -8.58
N ALA A 49 9.33 3.03 -7.87
CA ALA A 49 9.32 3.02 -6.40
C ALA A 49 8.41 4.14 -5.85
N ASP A 50 8.40 5.32 -6.49
CA ASP A 50 7.63 6.48 -6.06
C ASP A 50 6.11 6.30 -6.19
N ASP A 51 5.64 5.28 -6.91
CA ASP A 51 4.21 4.98 -7.07
C ASP A 51 3.60 4.30 -5.83
N PHE A 52 4.42 3.75 -4.94
CA PHE A 52 3.94 3.18 -3.69
C PHE A 52 3.63 4.29 -2.69
N TYR A 53 2.50 4.22 -2.00
CA TYR A 53 2.19 5.19 -0.93
C TYR A 53 2.84 4.80 0.39
N ILE A 54 2.94 3.50 0.68
CA ILE A 54 3.55 3.01 1.92
C ILE A 54 5.08 3.02 1.75
N HIS A 55 5.73 3.92 2.48
CA HIS A 55 7.18 4.15 2.40
C HIS A 55 8.04 2.88 2.56
N ARG A 56 7.58 1.91 3.37
CA ARG A 56 8.29 0.62 3.50
C ARG A 56 8.27 -0.21 2.22
N HIS A 57 7.21 -0.13 1.42
CA HIS A 57 7.13 -0.83 0.14
C HIS A 57 7.98 -0.14 -0.92
N GLN A 58 8.09 1.20 -0.89
CA GLN A 58 9.04 1.96 -1.71
C GLN A 58 10.46 1.40 -1.54
N TRP A 59 10.94 1.25 -0.29
CA TRP A 59 12.28 0.72 -0.01
C TRP A 59 12.50 -0.71 -0.50
N ILE A 60 11.46 -1.56 -0.44
CA ILE A 60 11.55 -2.91 -0.99
C ILE A 60 11.70 -2.86 -2.51
N TRP A 61 10.91 -2.01 -3.18
CA TRP A 61 10.99 -1.84 -4.63
C TRP A 61 12.33 -1.25 -5.08
N GLU A 62 12.87 -0.26 -4.36
CA GLU A 62 14.23 0.27 -4.59
C GLU A 62 15.29 -0.84 -4.47
N THR A 63 15.13 -1.74 -3.51
CA THR A 63 16.03 -2.88 -3.36
C THR A 63 15.93 -3.81 -4.58
N PHE A 64 14.72 -4.14 -5.05
CA PHE A 64 14.56 -4.90 -6.29
C PHE A 64 15.28 -4.22 -7.46
N ASN A 65 15.06 -2.92 -7.67
CA ASN A 65 15.76 -2.16 -8.71
C ASN A 65 17.28 -2.32 -8.61
N SER A 66 17.86 -2.13 -7.42
CA SER A 66 19.32 -2.24 -7.21
C SER A 66 19.90 -3.63 -7.46
N LEU A 67 19.08 -4.69 -7.35
CA LEU A 67 19.52 -6.07 -7.64
C LEU A 67 19.51 -6.39 -9.13
N HIS A 68 18.81 -5.59 -9.93
CA HIS A 68 18.63 -5.77 -11.37
C HIS A 68 19.33 -4.68 -12.22
N GLU A 69 20.01 -3.72 -11.58
CA GLU A 69 21.06 -2.88 -12.19
C GLU A 69 22.33 -3.69 -12.50
#